data_AF-A0A078HRR7-F1
#
_entry.id   AF-A0A078HRR7-F1
#
_cell.length_a   1.000
_cell.length_b   1.000
_cell.length_c   1.000
_cell.angle_alpha   90.00
_cell.angle_beta   90.00
_cell.angle_gamma   90.00
#
_symmetry.space_group_name_H-M   'P 1'
#
loop_
_entity.id
_entity.type
_entity.pdbx_description
1 polymer ?
#
loop_
_entity_poly.entity_id
_entity_poly.type
_entity_poly.pdbx_seq_one_letter_code
_entity_poly.pdbx_strand_id
1 'polypeptide(L)'
;MDYVYDPKEGKWDVPEAFVIESECEIDNVRYQCGRQSSLWYDIKHNEWKAVKGLATLNGNRRCYFVEIANYGGKLLILWGKFAPPRRQNKNIWCAVIALERRNNDEEVWGKVEWASVVLTVPKSYVFLRCEVKPV
;
A
#
# COMPACT_ATOMS: atom_id res chain seq x y z
N MET A 1 8.97 13.29 -1.72
CA MET A 1 8.44 14.55 -2.27
C MET A 1 8.00 14.15 -3.65
N ASP A 2 6.71 13.90 -3.79
CA ASP A 2 6.11 13.69 -5.10
C ASP A 2 5.84 15.06 -5.68
N TYR A 3 6.16 15.22 -6.95
CA TYR A 3 5.99 16.47 -7.67
C TYR A 3 4.89 16.22 -8.70
N VAL A 4 3.82 17.00 -8.63
CA VAL A 4 2.75 16.92 -9.63
C VAL A 4 3.09 17.92 -10.71
N TYR A 5 3.33 17.41 -11.92
CA TYR A 5 3.50 18.25 -13.09
C TYR A 5 2.16 18.45 -13.79
N ASP A 6 1.70 19.69 -13.89
CA ASP A 6 0.60 20.04 -14.78
C ASP A 6 1.16 20.39 -16.17
N PRO A 7 0.97 19.52 -17.19
CA PRO A 7 1.46 19.80 -18.54
C PRO A 7 0.71 20.93 -19.25
N LYS A 8 -0.49 21.32 -18.79
CA LYS A 8 -1.25 22.43 -19.36
C LYS A 8 -0.77 23.77 -18.83
N GLU A 9 -0.43 23.84 -17.55
CA GLU A 9 0.07 25.06 -16.92
C GLU A 9 1.59 25.17 -16.92
N GLY A 10 2.31 24.09 -17.20
CA GLY A 10 3.77 24.04 -17.18
C GLY A 10 4.36 24.23 -15.78
N LYS A 11 3.59 23.94 -14.73
CA LYS A 11 3.98 24.17 -13.33
C LYS A 11 4.15 22.87 -12.57
N TRP A 12 5.06 22.94 -11.60
CA TRP A 12 5.27 21.89 -10.60
C TRP A 12 4.56 22.30 -9.32
N ASP A 13 3.67 21.44 -8.84
CA ASP A 13 3.09 21.56 -7.52
C ASP A 13 3.72 20.55 -6.56
N VAL A 14 3.85 20.95 -5.30
CA VAL A 14 4.40 20.11 -4.23
C VAL A 14 3.27 19.85 -3.24
N PRO A 15 2.62 18.69 -3.30
CA PRO A 15 1.65 18.32 -2.29
C PRO A 15 2.33 18.32 -0.92
N GLU A 16 1.68 18.96 0.06
CA GLU A 16 2.09 18.91 1.46
C GLU A 16 2.15 17.44 1.91
N ALA A 17 3.24 17.04 2.57
CA ALA A 17 3.68 15.66 2.78
C ALA A 17 2.55 14.62 2.94
N PHE A 18 2.10 14.04 1.82
CA PHE A 18 1.04 13.04 1.84
C PHE A 18 1.64 11.67 2.19
N VAL A 19 1.11 11.06 3.25
CA VAL A 19 1.09 9.60 3.36
C VAL A 19 0.19 9.15 2.22
N ILE A 20 0.77 8.75 1.09
CA ILE A 20 -0.01 8.21 -0.04
C ILE A 20 -0.66 6.94 0.49
N GLU A 21 -1.95 7.04 0.78
CA GLU A 21 -2.81 5.89 0.95
C GLU A 21 -2.96 5.29 -0.45
N SER A 22 -2.35 4.13 -0.66
CA SER A 22 -2.44 3.43 -1.94
C SER A 22 -3.75 2.66 -2.00
N GLU A 23 -4.36 2.61 -3.18
CA GLU A 23 -5.67 2.01 -3.40
C GLU A 23 -5.62 1.06 -4.59
N CYS A 24 -6.32 -0.07 -4.50
CA CYS A 24 -6.53 -0.96 -5.64
C CYS A 24 -7.89 -1.65 -5.54
N GLU A 25 -8.41 -2.11 -6.67
CA GLU A 25 -9.63 -2.92 -6.72
C GLU A 25 -9.32 -4.40 -6.97
N ILE A 26 -9.94 -5.28 -6.19
CA ILE A 26 -9.85 -6.74 -6.30
C ILE A 26 -11.26 -7.29 -6.16
N ASP A 27 -11.71 -8.08 -7.14
CA ASP A 27 -13.05 -8.70 -7.16
C ASP A 27 -14.19 -7.70 -6.85
N ASN A 28 -14.14 -6.52 -7.46
CA ASN A 28 -15.08 -5.40 -7.26
C ASN A 28 -15.11 -4.83 -5.82
N VAL A 29 -14.06 -5.05 -5.03
CA VAL A 29 -13.86 -4.42 -3.71
C VAL A 29 -12.66 -3.49 -3.78
N ARG A 30 -12.86 -2.26 -3.33
CA ARG A 30 -11.77 -1.29 -3.17
C ARG A 30 -11.03 -1.55 -1.87
N TYR A 31 -9.72 -1.62 -1.95
CA TYR A 31 -8.81 -1.77 -0.84
C TYR A 31 -7.92 -0.55 -0.73
N GLN A 32 -7.59 -0.16 0.49
CA GLN A 32 -6.70 0.95 0.76
C GLN A 32 -5.68 0.53 1.82
N CYS A 33 -4.43 0.97 1.68
CA CYS A 33 -3.41 0.73 2.70
C CYS A 33 -2.66 2.00 3.07
N GLY A 34 -2.59 2.23 4.38
CA GLY A 34 -1.74 3.24 4.99
C GLY A 34 -0.52 2.62 5.67
N ARG A 35 0.19 3.44 6.45
CA ARG A 35 1.38 3.02 7.19
C ARG A 35 1.09 1.80 8.08
N GLN A 36 0.01 1.85 8.85
CA GLN A 36 -0.29 0.83 9.87
C GLN A 36 -1.72 0.29 9.75
N SER A 37 -2.36 0.46 8.60
CA SER A 37 -3.72 0.02 8.36
C SER A 37 -3.87 -0.59 6.97
N SER A 38 -4.77 -1.56 6.87
CA SER A 38 -5.24 -2.14 5.62
C SER A 38 -6.76 -2.15 5.72
N LEU A 39 -7.42 -1.46 4.81
CA LEU A 39 -8.85 -1.19 4.80
C LEU A 39 -9.49 -1.75 3.54
N TRP A 40 -10.77 -2.04 3.62
CA TRP A 40 -11.63 -2.37 2.49
C TRP A 40 -12.89 -1.51 2.56
N TYR A 41 -13.46 -1.18 1.41
CA TYR A 41 -14.66 -0.36 1.34
C TYR A 41 -15.91 -1.23 1.38
N ASP A 42 -16.73 -1.06 2.41
CA ASP A 42 -18.02 -1.71 2.54
C ASP A 42 -19.09 -0.86 1.83
N ILE A 43 -19.47 -1.30 0.64
CA ILE A 43 -20.48 -0.63 -0.18
C ILE A 43 -21.85 -0.63 0.49
N LYS A 44 -22.19 -1.67 1.28
CA LYS A 44 -23.50 -1.79 1.94
C LYS A 44 -23.68 -0.70 3.00
N HIS A 45 -22.60 -0.39 3.73
CA HIS A 45 -22.61 0.56 4.84
C HIS A 45 -21.94 1.90 4.48
N ASN A 46 -21.43 2.03 3.25
CA ASN A 46 -20.78 3.23 2.71
C ASN A 46 -19.60 3.71 3.58
N GLU A 47 -18.79 2.78 4.10
CA GLU A 47 -17.70 3.05 5.05
C GLU A 47 -16.44 2.22 4.80
N TRP A 48 -15.29 2.71 5.24
CA TRP A 48 -14.04 1.96 5.24
C TRP A 48 -13.91 1.12 6.51
N LYS A 49 -13.68 -0.19 6.34
CA LYS A 49 -13.50 -1.14 7.44
C LYS A 49 -12.11 -1.74 7.43
N ALA A 50 -11.61 -2.11 8.60
CA ALA A 50 -10.34 -2.81 8.70
C ALA A 50 -10.41 -4.21 8.10
N VAL A 51 -9.38 -4.59 7.32
CA VAL A 51 -9.14 -5.98 6.96
C VAL A 51 -8.63 -6.71 8.20
N LYS A 52 -9.40 -7.69 8.68
CA LYS A 52 -9.07 -8.46 9.89
C LYS A 52 -7.92 -9.44 9.63
N GLY A 53 -7.29 -9.95 10.69
CA GLY A 53 -6.19 -10.93 10.58
C GLY A 53 -4.81 -10.36 10.25
N LEU A 54 -4.69 -9.04 10.01
CA LEU A 54 -3.43 -8.39 9.60
C LEU A 54 -2.73 -7.58 10.71
N ALA A 55 -3.15 -7.71 11.96
CA ALA A 55 -2.64 -6.90 13.08
C ALA A 55 -1.10 -6.96 13.21
N THR A 56 -0.51 -8.15 13.14
CA THR A 56 0.95 -8.34 13.22
C THR A 56 1.68 -7.69 12.05
N LEU A 57 1.15 -7.81 10.83
CA LEU A 57 1.73 -7.18 9.65
C LEU A 57 1.68 -5.66 9.81
N ASN A 58 0.50 -5.11 10.10
CA ASN A 58 0.22 -3.69 10.26
C ASN A 58 1.09 -3.05 11.36
N GLY A 59 1.18 -3.69 12.53
CA GLY A 59 1.97 -3.19 13.66
C GLY A 59 3.47 -3.11 13.34
N ASN A 60 3.97 -4.01 12.50
CA ASN A 60 5.36 -4.00 12.08
C ASN A 60 5.66 -2.99 10.96
N ARG A 61 4.67 -2.47 10.23
CA ARG A 61 4.85 -1.57 9.06
C ARG A 61 5.12 -0.11 9.44
N ARG A 62 6.22 0.18 10.15
CA ARG A 62 6.74 1.55 10.25
C ARG A 62 7.44 1.97 8.96
N CYS A 63 6.66 2.24 7.91
CA CYS A 63 7.16 2.48 6.57
C CYS A 63 7.22 3.96 6.19
N TYR A 64 8.08 4.28 5.21
CA TYR A 64 8.17 5.61 4.60
C TYR A 64 7.37 5.72 3.28
N PHE A 65 7.00 4.59 2.67
CA PHE A 65 6.01 4.49 1.60
C PHE A 65 5.24 3.18 1.73
N VAL A 66 4.06 3.11 1.12
CA VAL A 66 3.27 1.90 0.93
C VAL A 66 2.62 1.95 -0.44
N GLU A 67 2.63 0.82 -1.16
CA GLU A 67 1.87 0.63 -2.39
C GLU A 67 1.13 -0.70 -2.35
N ILE A 68 -0.02 -0.75 -2.99
CA ILE A 68 -0.80 -1.97 -3.14
C ILE A 68 -1.20 -2.23 -4.57
N ALA A 69 -1.40 -3.51 -4.89
CA ALA A 69 -1.84 -3.93 -6.21
C ALA A 69 -2.66 -5.23 -6.12
N ASN A 70 -3.48 -5.44 -7.14
CA ASN A 70 -4.09 -6.74 -7.40
C ASN A 70 -3.02 -7.68 -8.00
N TYR A 71 -2.73 -8.76 -7.28
CA TYR A 71 -1.82 -9.80 -7.72
C TYR A 71 -2.57 -11.14 -7.79
N GLY A 72 -3.19 -11.42 -8.93
CA GLY A 72 -3.92 -12.68 -9.15
C GLY A 72 -5.08 -12.91 -8.16
N GLY A 73 -5.87 -11.86 -7.88
CA GLY A 73 -6.97 -11.92 -6.91
C GLY A 73 -6.52 -11.79 -5.46
N LYS A 74 -5.22 -11.58 -5.21
CA LYS A 74 -4.66 -11.37 -3.88
C LYS A 74 -4.21 -9.92 -3.71
N LEU A 75 -4.21 -9.46 -2.47
CA LEU A 75 -3.69 -8.15 -2.13
C LEU A 75 -2.17 -8.23 -1.97
N LEU A 76 -1.45 -7.61 -2.89
CA LEU A 76 -0.01 -7.39 -2.74
C LEU A 76 0.22 -6.06 -2.03
N ILE A 77 1.05 -6.07 -0.99
CA ILE A 77 1.48 -4.85 -0.30
C ILE A 77 3.00 -4.72 -0.42
N LEU A 78 3.46 -3.61 -0.98
CA LEU A 78 4.85 -3.21 -1.03
C LEU A 78 5.08 -2.07 -0.03
N TRP A 79 6.15 -2.13 0.77
CA TRP A 79 6.47 -1.01 1.66
C TRP A 79 7.97 -0.88 1.93
N GLY A 80 8.41 0.35 2.17
CA GLY A 80 9.81 0.66 2.47
C GLY A 80 10.08 0.80 3.96
N LYS A 81 11.18 0.22 4.46
CA LYS A 81 11.72 0.47 5.81
C LYS A 81 13.21 0.81 5.76
N PHE A 82 13.71 1.56 6.74
CA PHE A 82 15.16 1.70 6.89
C PHE A 82 15.79 0.39 7.33
N ALA A 83 16.89 0.00 6.69
CA ALA A 83 17.63 -1.20 7.04
C ALA A 83 18.49 -0.95 8.29
N PRO A 84 18.41 -1.79 9.33
CA PRO A 84 19.36 -1.77 10.44
C PRO A 84 20.76 -2.25 9.97
N PRO A 85 21.85 -1.96 10.71
CA PRO A 85 21.91 -1.14 11.93
C PRO A 85 22.12 0.35 11.67
N ARG A 86 22.69 0.75 10.53
CA ARG A 86 23.14 2.14 10.29
C ARG A 86 22.20 3.00 9.44
N ARG A 87 21.02 2.50 9.04
CA ARG A 87 20.06 3.21 8.16
C ARG A 87 20.68 3.78 6.87
N GLN A 88 21.80 3.21 6.43
CA GLN A 88 22.49 3.59 5.19
C GLN A 88 21.77 3.05 3.96
N ASN A 89 20.97 2.01 4.16
CA ASN A 89 20.13 1.38 3.14
C ASN A 89 18.67 1.37 3.58
N LYS A 90 17.80 1.08 2.63
CA LYS A 90 16.37 0.87 2.80
C LYS A 90 16.02 -0.53 2.29
N ASN A 91 15.18 -1.25 3.01
CA ASN A 91 14.60 -2.51 2.56
C ASN A 91 13.23 -2.22 1.96
N ILE A 92 13.02 -2.72 0.74
CA ILE A 92 11.71 -2.86 0.14
C ILE A 92 11.19 -4.23 0.56
N TRP A 93 10.09 -4.23 1.28
CA TRP A 93 9.36 -5.41 1.68
C TRP A 93 8.16 -5.63 0.78
N CYS A 94 7.80 -6.89 0.59
CA CYS A 94 6.60 -7.29 -0.10
C CYS A 94 5.85 -8.30 0.77
N ALA A 95 4.52 -8.23 0.76
CA ALA A 95 3.64 -9.26 1.31
C ALA A 95 2.55 -9.61 0.29
N VAL A 96 2.20 -10.88 0.21
CA VAL A 96 1.06 -11.39 -0.55
C VAL A 96 0.01 -11.87 0.45
N ILE A 97 -1.20 -11.33 0.32
CA ILE A 97 -2.29 -11.54 1.27
C ILE A 97 -3.46 -12.17 0.53
N ALA A 98 -3.81 -13.38 0.95
CA ALA A 98 -5.07 -14.00 0.55
C ALA A 98 -6.21 -13.32 1.31
N LEU A 99 -7.27 -12.95 0.58
CA LEU A 99 -8.45 -12.29 1.11
C LEU A 99 -9.61 -13.28 1.18
N GLU A 100 -10.39 -13.20 2.24
CA GLU A 100 -11.57 -14.03 2.46
C GLU A 100 -12.72 -13.17 2.98
N ARG A 101 -13.88 -13.24 2.33
CA ARG A 101 -15.12 -12.62 2.81
C ARG A 101 -15.85 -13.57 3.75
N ARG A 102 -16.33 -13.04 4.88
CA ARG A 102 -17.01 -13.81 5.93
C ARG A 102 -18.26 -13.08 6.41
N ASN A 103 -19.08 -13.78 7.21
CA ASN A 103 -20.29 -13.24 7.83
C ASN A 103 -21.20 -12.54 6.81
N ASN A 104 -21.60 -13.25 5.73
CA ASN A 104 -22.45 -12.70 4.66
C ASN A 104 -21.89 -11.42 4.01
N ASP A 105 -20.58 -11.40 3.76
CA ASP A 105 -19.82 -10.28 3.21
C ASP A 105 -19.78 -9.02 4.10
N GLU A 106 -20.04 -9.15 5.40
CA GLU A 106 -19.89 -8.04 6.37
C GLU A 106 -18.45 -7.87 6.85
N GLU A 107 -17.60 -8.88 6.61
CA GLU A 107 -16.19 -8.86 7.02
C GLU A 107 -15.27 -9.32 5.91
N VAL A 108 -14.11 -8.66 5.80
CA VAL A 108 -12.97 -9.15 5.02
C VAL A 108 -11.81 -9.49 5.95
N TRP A 109 -11.30 -10.70 5.81
CA TRP A 109 -10.14 -11.22 6.51
C TRP A 109 -8.97 -11.35 5.54
N GLY A 110 -7.77 -11.04 6.02
CA GLY A 110 -6.51 -11.21 5.32
C GLY A 110 -5.66 -12.27 6.00
N LYS A 111 -5.11 -13.19 5.20
CA LYS A 111 -4.06 -14.13 5.62
C LYS A 111 -2.78 -13.85 4.85
N VAL A 112 -1.70 -13.56 5.57
CA VAL A 112 -0.37 -13.40 4.97
C VAL A 112 0.12 -14.77 4.52
N GLU A 113 0.21 -14.98 3.21
CA GLU A 113 0.77 -16.21 2.65
C GLU A 113 2.29 -16.15 2.56
N TRP A 114 2.82 -14.96 2.30
CA TRP A 114 4.25 -14.71 2.17
C TRP A 114 4.56 -13.26 2.51
N ALA A 115 5.68 -13.03 3.19
CA ALA A 115 6.23 -11.70 3.41
C ALA A 115 7.75 -11.75 3.55
N SER A 116 8.47 -10.94 2.77
CA SER A 116 9.93 -10.88 2.85
C SER A 116 10.48 -9.54 2.34
N VAL A 117 11.76 -9.29 2.61
CA VAL A 117 12.54 -8.27 1.90
C VAL A 117 12.78 -8.77 0.48
N VAL A 118 12.37 -7.99 -0.51
CA VAL A 118 12.59 -8.29 -1.94
C VAL A 118 13.79 -7.55 -2.50
N LEU A 119 14.12 -6.38 -1.94
CA LEU A 119 15.26 -5.59 -2.40
C LEU A 119 15.82 -4.72 -1.27
N THR A 120 17.14 -4.55 -1.27
CA THR A 120 17.83 -3.57 -0.43
C THR A 120 18.41 -2.50 -1.34
N VAL A 121 18.06 -1.23 -1.09
CA VAL A 121 18.46 -0.08 -1.92
C VAL A 121 19.23 0.95 -1.08
N PRO A 122 20.08 1.79 -1.69
CA PRO A 122 20.74 2.88 -0.99
C PRO A 122 19.75 3.84 -0.34
N LYS A 123 20.13 4.53 0.75
CA LYS A 123 19.28 5.54 1.41
C LYS A 123 18.78 6.64 0.46
N SER A 124 19.56 6.99 -0.56
CA SER A 124 19.21 8.00 -1.57
C SER A 124 18.05 7.58 -2.47
N TYR A 125 17.68 6.30 -2.50
CA TYR A 125 16.54 5.83 -3.29
C TYR A 125 15.24 6.55 -2.92
N VAL A 126 14.52 7.00 -3.94
CA VAL A 126 13.17 7.57 -3.82
C VAL A 126 12.22 6.65 -4.57
N PHE A 127 11.14 6.25 -3.91
CA PHE A 127 10.05 5.52 -4.55
C PHE A 127 9.15 6.55 -5.24
N LEU A 128 8.88 6.35 -6.53
CA LEU A 128 8.03 7.23 -7.33
C LEU A 128 6.78 6.47 -7.75
N ARG A 129 5.62 7.12 -7.63
CA ARG A 129 4.36 6.62 -8.19
C ARG A 129 4.15 7.31 -9.53
N CYS A 130 4.08 6.53 -10.61
CA CYS A 130 3.77 7.04 -11.95
C CYS A 130 2.40 6.52 -12.36
N GLU A 131 1.46 7.43 -12.61
CA GLU A 131 0.18 7.09 -13.22
C GLU A 131 0.30 7.30 -14.73
N VAL A 132 0.28 6.20 -15.48
CA VAL A 132 0.23 6.26 -16.94
C VAL A 132 -1.23 6.27 -17.35
N LYS A 133 -1.70 7.39 -17.90
CA LYS A 133 -3.04 7.42 -18.51
C LYS A 133 -3.00 6.57 -19.79
N PRO A 134 -3.91 5.59 -19.95
CA PRO A 134 -4.03 4.88 -21.21
C PRO A 134 -4.39 5.87 -22.32
N VAL A 135 -3.78 5.68 -23.50
CA VAL A 135 -4.05 6.43 -24.73
C VAL A 135 -5.33 5.91 -25.38
#